data_AF-A0A1G0LSP0-F1
#
_entry.id   AF-A0A1G0LSP0-F1
#
_cell.length_a   1.000
_cell.length_b   1.000
_cell.length_c   1.000
_cell.angle_alpha   90.00
_cell.angle_beta   90.00
_cell.angle_gamma   90.00
#
_symmetry.space_group_name_H-M   'P 1'
#
loop_
_entity.id
_entity.type
_entity.pdbx_description
1 polymer ?
#
loop_
_entity_poly.entity_id
_entity_poly.type
_entity_poly.pdbx_seq_one_letter_code
_entity_poly.pdbx_strand_id
1 'polypeptide(L)'
;MLLVGDANMFAPLFFVTVFFYMWYNGPVAAVLFDVVPRGIAATVMGAYIFFIHIAGDAIALPAVGALSDRIGLRGALLSLPLVGLLGGVVLLFAVFTVGRDMARAKSAPARLVRPARP
;
A
#
# COMPACT_ATOMS: atom_id res chain seq x y z
N MET A 1 -8.55 -17.99 -16.75
CA MET A 1 -8.66 -19.46 -16.59
C MET A 1 -9.38 -19.84 -15.29
N LEU A 2 -8.98 -19.39 -14.08
CA LEU A 2 -9.66 -19.77 -12.81
C LEU A 2 -10.74 -18.80 -12.28
N LEU A 3 -10.73 -17.52 -12.65
CA LEU A 3 -11.74 -16.52 -12.21
C LEU A 3 -12.61 -15.99 -13.35
N VAL A 4 -12.00 -15.70 -14.50
CA VAL A 4 -12.66 -15.34 -15.76
C VAL A 4 -12.44 -16.49 -16.74
N GLY A 5 -13.55 -17.07 -17.22
CA GLY A 5 -13.56 -18.19 -18.17
C GLY A 5 -13.38 -17.74 -19.63
N ASP A 6 -13.72 -16.49 -19.94
CA ASP A 6 -13.59 -15.91 -21.27
C ASP A 6 -12.23 -15.21 -21.44
N ALA A 7 -11.42 -15.70 -22.36
CA ALA A 7 -10.11 -15.14 -22.67
C ALA A 7 -10.20 -13.68 -23.19
N ASN A 8 -11.31 -13.31 -23.84
CA ASN A 8 -11.52 -11.97 -24.37
C ASN A 8 -11.75 -10.93 -23.27
N MET A 9 -12.35 -11.33 -22.15
CA MET A 9 -12.54 -10.46 -20.99
C MET A 9 -11.31 -10.43 -20.06
N PHE A 10 -10.51 -11.50 -20.07
CA PHE A 10 -9.34 -11.59 -19.21
C PHE A 10 -8.32 -10.48 -19.47
N ALA A 11 -7.91 -10.28 -20.74
CA ALA A 11 -6.89 -9.30 -21.09
C ALA A 11 -7.24 -7.86 -20.66
N PRO A 12 -8.44 -7.30 -20.96
CA PRO A 12 -8.79 -5.95 -20.53
C PRO A 12 -8.93 -5.85 -19.00
N LEU A 13 -9.55 -6.84 -18.33
CA LEU A 13 -9.67 -6.83 -16.86
C LEU A 13 -8.30 -6.89 -16.18
N PHE A 14 -7.40 -7.74 -16.68
CA PHE A 14 -6.05 -7.87 -16.18
C PHE A 14 -5.27 -6.56 -16.38
N PHE A 15 -5.33 -5.98 -17.58
CA PHE A 15 -4.71 -4.69 -17.88
C PHE A 15 -5.20 -3.60 -16.93
N VAL A 16 -6.53 -3.45 -16.79
CA VAL A 16 -7.15 -2.46 -15.90
C VAL A 16 -6.67 -2.67 -14.45
N THR A 17 -6.68 -3.92 -13.97
CA THR A 17 -6.27 -4.25 -12.60
C THR A 17 -4.80 -3.89 -12.36
N VAL A 18 -3.90 -4.33 -13.25
CA VAL A 18 -2.46 -4.06 -13.13
C VAL A 18 -2.15 -2.57 -13.30
N PHE A 19 -2.84 -1.89 -14.21
CA PHE A 19 -2.69 -0.46 -14.42
C PHE A 19 -3.01 0.33 -13.16
N PHE A 20 -4.20 0.12 -12.58
CA PHE A 20 -4.59 0.81 -11.34
C PHE A 20 -3.72 0.40 -10.16
N TYR A 21 -3.29 -0.87 -10.11
CA TYR A 21 -2.35 -1.37 -9.11
C TYR A 21 -0.97 -0.70 -9.21
N MET A 22 -0.44 -0.42 -10.39
CA MET A 22 0.82 0.32 -10.48
C MET A 22 0.63 1.82 -10.31
N TRP A 23 -0.46 2.37 -10.85
CA TRP A 23 -0.73 3.80 -10.81
C TRP A 23 -0.89 4.33 -9.38
N TYR A 24 -1.55 3.60 -8.46
CA TYR A 24 -1.78 4.10 -7.09
C TYR A 24 -0.47 4.36 -6.31
N ASN A 25 0.62 3.65 -6.65
CA ASN A 25 1.89 3.78 -5.94
C ASN A 25 2.47 5.20 -6.05
N GLY A 26 2.31 5.86 -7.20
CA GLY A 26 2.81 7.22 -7.43
C GLY A 26 2.18 8.26 -6.49
N PRO A 27 0.85 8.41 -6.49
CA PRO A 27 0.14 9.30 -5.58
C PRO A 27 0.40 8.99 -4.10
N VAL A 28 0.42 7.71 -3.70
CA VAL A 28 0.69 7.34 -2.30
C VAL A 28 2.10 7.73 -1.88
N ALA A 29 3.11 7.50 -2.73
CA ALA A 29 4.47 7.91 -2.46
C ALA A 29 4.59 9.44 -2.33
N ALA A 30 3.92 10.20 -3.20
CA ALA A 30 3.91 11.66 -3.13
C ALA A 30 3.32 12.18 -1.82
N VAL A 31 2.15 11.65 -1.42
CA VAL A 31 1.52 12.01 -0.14
C VAL A 31 2.41 11.65 1.04
N LEU A 32 3.07 10.50 1.01
CA LEU A 32 3.99 10.08 2.07
C LEU A 32 5.14 11.08 2.24
N PHE A 33 5.74 11.55 1.13
CA PHE A 33 6.79 12.56 1.20
C PHE A 33 6.29 13.92 1.70
N ASP A 34 5.05 14.28 1.39
CA ASP A 34 4.46 15.55 1.80
C ASP A 34 4.12 15.62 3.30
N VAL A 35 3.86 14.47 3.94
CA VAL A 35 3.53 14.39 5.38
C VAL A 35 4.72 14.03 6.27
N VAL A 36 5.91 13.85 5.69
CA VAL A 36 7.12 13.44 6.43
C VAL A 36 8.16 14.55 6.42
N PRO A 37 8.79 14.87 7.57
CA PRO A 37 9.92 15.81 7.60
C PRO A 37 11.09 15.34 6.72
N ARG A 38 11.66 16.24 5.91
CA ARG A 38 12.71 15.93 4.92
C ARG A 38 13.92 15.17 5.49
N GLY A 39 14.28 15.41 6.75
CA GLY A 39 15.44 14.79 7.41
C GLY A 39 15.30 13.28 7.66
N ILE A 40 14.08 12.73 7.65
CA ILE A 40 13.81 11.30 7.90
C ILE A 40 13.04 10.63 6.75
N ALA A 41 12.79 11.35 5.65
CA ALA A 41 11.96 10.88 4.55
C ALA A 41 12.46 9.56 3.93
N ALA A 42 13.78 9.40 3.77
CA ALA A 42 14.37 8.17 3.25
C ALA A 42 14.13 6.98 4.19
N THR A 43 14.26 7.18 5.50
CA THR A 43 14.00 6.13 6.51
C THR A 43 12.54 5.75 6.55
N VAL A 44 11.62 6.73 6.48
CA VAL A 44 10.18 6.46 6.46
C VAL A 44 9.77 5.74 5.16
N MET A 45 10.33 6.13 4.01
CA MET A 45 10.10 5.43 2.75
C MET A 45 10.63 4.00 2.79
N GLY A 46 11.84 3.79 3.32
CA GLY A 46 12.42 2.47 3.50
C GLY A 46 11.57 1.59 4.42
N ALA A 47 11.11 2.13 5.55
CA ALA A 47 10.20 1.43 6.46
C ALA A 47 8.86 1.11 5.78
N TYR A 48 8.27 2.05 5.05
CA TYR A 48 7.04 1.85 4.28
C TYR A 48 7.18 0.67 3.31
N ILE A 49 8.21 0.69 2.46
CA ILE A 49 8.49 -0.39 1.50
C ILE A 49 8.71 -1.72 2.23
N PHE A 50 9.48 -1.73 3.30
CA PHE A 50 9.74 -2.92 4.10
C PHE A 50 8.46 -3.54 4.66
N PHE A 51 7.58 -2.73 5.27
CA PHE A 51 6.34 -3.23 5.85
C PHE A 51 5.37 -3.76 4.79
N ILE A 52 5.22 -3.08 3.64
CA ILE A 52 4.32 -3.58 2.59
C ILE A 52 4.82 -4.88 1.97
N HIS A 53 6.14 -5.07 1.82
CA HIS A 53 6.70 -6.31 1.27
C HIS A 53 6.64 -7.45 2.29
N ILE A 54 6.89 -7.20 3.58
CA ILE A 54 6.69 -8.24 4.58
C ILE A 54 5.22 -8.64 4.67
N ALA A 55 4.31 -7.66 4.71
CA ALA A 55 2.89 -7.94 4.76
C ALA A 55 2.41 -8.69 3.50
N GLY A 56 2.84 -8.25 2.32
CA GLY A 56 2.43 -8.80 1.03
C GLY A 56 3.08 -10.13 0.67
N ASP A 57 4.38 -10.28 0.88
CA ASP A 57 5.13 -11.45 0.43
C ASP A 57 5.25 -12.49 1.53
N ALA A 58 5.69 -12.08 2.72
CA ALA A 58 5.98 -13.03 3.80
C ALA A 58 4.72 -13.50 4.53
N ILE A 59 3.75 -12.61 4.75
CA ILE A 59 2.54 -12.93 5.53
C ILE A 59 1.37 -13.33 4.63
N ALA A 60 1.13 -12.61 3.54
CA ALA A 60 -0.04 -12.88 2.70
C ALA A 60 0.02 -14.25 2.01
N LEU A 61 1.19 -14.70 1.53
CA LEU A 61 1.31 -16.03 0.90
C LEU A 61 0.86 -17.19 1.80
N PRO A 62 1.41 -17.38 3.02
CA PRO A 62 0.95 -18.45 3.92
C PRO A 62 -0.49 -18.24 4.41
N ALA A 63 -0.92 -16.98 4.62
CA ALA A 63 -2.29 -16.69 5.03
C ALA A 63 -3.31 -17.08 3.94
N VAL A 64 -3.03 -16.76 2.68
CA VAL A 64 -3.88 -17.12 1.53
C VAL A 64 -3.86 -18.63 1.30
N GLY A 65 -2.72 -19.30 1.49
CA GLY A 65 -2.62 -20.75 1.47
C GLY A 65 -3.54 -21.40 2.51
N ALA A 66 -3.40 -21.00 3.78
CA ALA A 66 -4.23 -21.51 4.87
C ALA A 66 -5.72 -21.18 4.69
N LEU A 67 -6.05 -20.05 4.06
CA LEU A 67 -7.43 -19.70 3.72
C LEU A 67 -7.96 -20.58 2.58
N SER A 68 -7.13 -20.83 1.56
CA SER A 68 -7.45 -21.74 0.45
C SER A 68 -7.74 -23.15 0.93
N ASP A 69 -7.04 -23.65 1.95
CA ASP A 69 -7.29 -24.97 2.54
C ASP A 69 -8.69 -25.10 3.16
N ARG A 70 -9.31 -23.97 3.55
CA ARG A 70 -10.62 -23.94 4.23
C ARG A 70 -11.79 -23.66 3.30
N ILE A 71 -11.62 -22.71 2.38
CA ILE A 71 -12.71 -22.21 1.52
C ILE A 71 -12.46 -22.45 0.03
N GLY A 72 -11.42 -23.21 -0.29
CA GLY A 72 -10.97 -23.48 -1.65
C GLY A 72 -10.24 -22.29 -2.28
N LEU A 73 -9.42 -22.58 -3.28
CA LEU A 73 -8.58 -21.59 -3.97
C LEU A 73 -9.40 -20.44 -4.58
N ARG A 74 -10.55 -20.76 -5.20
CA ARG A 74 -11.42 -19.73 -5.78
C ARG A 74 -11.95 -18.77 -4.72
N GLY A 75 -12.37 -19.28 -3.57
CA GLY A 75 -12.84 -18.46 -2.45
C GLY A 75 -11.72 -17.59 -1.88
N ALA A 76 -10.53 -18.16 -1.69
CA ALA A 76 -9.37 -17.41 -1.23
C ALA A 76 -8.97 -16.28 -2.21
N LEU A 77 -8.92 -16.56 -3.53
CA LEU A 77 -8.63 -15.55 -4.54
C LEU A 77 -9.67 -14.43 -4.60
N LEU A 78 -10.95 -14.73 -4.41
CA LEU A 78 -12.02 -13.72 -4.36
C LEU A 78 -11.96 -12.86 -3.09
N SER A 79 -11.32 -13.33 -2.02
CA SER A 79 -11.12 -12.53 -0.80
C SER A 79 -10.07 -11.44 -0.97
N LEU A 80 -9.09 -11.60 -1.89
CA LEU A 80 -8.01 -10.65 -2.11
C LEU A 80 -8.52 -9.24 -2.53
N PRO A 81 -9.46 -9.11 -3.49
CA PRO A 81 -10.10 -7.83 -3.77
C PRO A 81 -10.79 -7.19 -2.56
N LEU A 82 -11.40 -7.96 -1.66
CA LEU A 82 -12.03 -7.40 -0.44
C LEU A 82 -10.98 -6.78 0.49
N VAL A 83 -9.86 -7.47 0.71
CA VAL A 83 -8.74 -6.92 1.50
C VAL A 83 -8.20 -5.64 0.85
N GLY A 84 -8.06 -5.63 -0.48
CA GLY A 84 -7.68 -4.44 -1.25
C GLY A 84 -8.67 -3.29 -1.10
N LEU A 85 -9.98 -3.56 -1.14
CA LEU A 85 -11.03 -2.57 -0.91
C LEU A 85 -10.97 -1.98 0.50
N LEU A 86 -10.76 -2.81 1.53
CA LEU A 86 -10.58 -2.36 2.90
C LEU A 86 -9.35 -1.45 3.02
N GLY A 87 -8.22 -1.84 2.41
CA GLY A 87 -7.01 -1.01 2.35
C GLY A 87 -7.26 0.32 1.63
N GLY A 88 -8.00 0.31 0.52
CA GLY A 88 -8.42 1.51 -0.20
C GLY A 88 -9.29 2.44 0.65
N VAL A 89 -10.24 1.90 1.42
CA VAL A 89 -11.06 2.70 2.36
C VAL A 89 -10.19 3.33 3.45
N VAL A 90 -9.27 2.57 4.04
CA VAL A 90 -8.31 3.11 5.03
C VAL A 90 -7.46 4.23 4.43
N LEU A 91 -6.99 4.06 3.19
CA LEU A 91 -6.25 5.10 2.48
C LEU A 91 -7.10 6.34 2.21
N LEU A 92 -8.37 6.17 1.82
CA LEU A 92 -9.29 7.29 1.60
C LEU A 92 -9.55 8.10 2.88
N PHE A 93 -9.53 7.46 4.05
CA PHE A 93 -9.60 8.19 5.32
C PHE A 93 -8.43 9.18 5.52
N ALA A 94 -7.27 8.93 4.91
CA ALA A 94 -6.13 9.85 4.98
C ALA A 94 -6.43 11.21 4.32
N VAL A 95 -7.38 11.30 3.39
CA VAL A 95 -7.81 12.56 2.77
C VAL A 95 -8.28 13.57 3.82
N PHE A 96 -8.87 13.11 4.92
CA PHE A 96 -9.34 13.98 5.99
C PHE A 96 -8.21 14.47 6.92
N THR A 97 -7.05 13.81 6.92
CA THR A 97 -5.95 14.14 7.84
C THR A 97 -4.75 14.77 7.13
N VAL A 98 -4.55 14.46 5.84
CA VAL A 98 -3.33 14.80 5.08
C VAL A 98 -2.99 16.29 5.14
N GLY A 99 -3.96 17.20 5.01
CA GLY A 99 -3.69 18.64 5.06
C GLY A 99 -3.11 19.09 6.42
N ARG A 100 -3.60 18.52 7.52
CA ARG A 100 -3.08 18.80 8.87
C ARG A 100 -1.70 18.18 9.05
N ASP A 101 -1.49 16.99 8.52
CA ASP A 101 -0.22 16.27 8.65
C ASP A 101 0.89 16.94 7.83
N MET A 102 0.58 17.43 6.62
CA MET A 102 1.48 18.27 5.81
C MET A 102 1.86 19.56 6.55
N ALA A 103 0.90 20.24 7.18
CA ALA A 103 1.17 21.46 7.96
C ALA A 103 2.09 21.19 9.15
N ARG A 104 1.88 20.06 9.85
CA ARG A 104 2.74 19.61 10.96
C ARG A 104 4.16 19.27 10.47
N ALA A 105 4.29 18.58 9.35
CA ALA A 105 5.58 18.22 8.77
C ALA A 105 6.41 19.47 8.39
N LYS A 106 5.76 20.52 7.85
CA LYS A 106 6.41 21.81 7.57
C LYS A 106 6.80 22.58 8.84
N SER A 107 6.05 22.43 9.92
CA SER A 107 6.25 23.13 11.19
C SER A 107 7.23 22.43 12.14
N ALA A 108 7.61 21.18 11.84
CA ALA A 108 8.49 20.38 12.69
C ALA A 108 9.85 21.09 12.83
N PRO A 109 10.28 21.47 14.05
CA PRO A 109 11.51 22.21 14.22
C PRO A 109 12.71 21.39 13.75
N ALA A 110 13.68 22.04 13.11
CA ALA A 110 14.96 21.47 12.65
C ALA A 110 15.83 20.82 13.75
N ARG A 111 15.31 20.72 14.98
CA ARG A 111 15.98 20.19 16.17
C ARG A 111 16.22 18.68 16.12
N LEU A 112 15.49 17.94 15.29
CA LEU A 112 15.74 16.52 15.02
C LEU A 112 16.95 16.29 14.06
N VAL A 113 17.53 17.35 13.50
CA VAL A 113 18.58 17.31 12.46
C VAL A 113 19.96 17.69 13.00
N ARG A 114 20.16 17.82 14.33
CA ARG A 114 21.52 17.99 14.85
C ARG A 114 22.20 16.61 14.91
N PRO A 115 23.23 16.33 14.08
CA PRO A 115 24.13 15.24 14.39
C PRO A 115 24.75 15.52 15.77
N ALA A 116 24.89 14.49 16.59
CA ALA A 116 25.69 14.56 17.80
C ALA A 116 27.06 15.13 17.39
N ARG A 117 27.38 16.33 17.87
CA ARG A 117 28.70 16.91 17.63
C ARG A 117 29.73 16.00 18.32
N PRO A 118 30.85 15.68 17.65
CA PRO A 118 31.94 14.92 18.25
C PRO A 118 32.56 15.66 19.44
#